data_AF-A0A7L4D5B9-F1
#
_entry.id   AF-A0A7L4D5B9-F1
#
_cell.length_a   1.000
_cell.length_b   1.000
_cell.length_c   1.000
_cell.angle_alpha   90.00
_cell.angle_beta   90.00
_cell.angle_gamma   90.00
#
_symmetry.space_group_name_H-M   'P 1'
#
loop_
_entity.id
_entity.type
_entity.pdbx_description
1 polymer ?
#
loop_
_entity_poly.entity_id
_entity_poly.type
_entity_poly.pdbx_seq_one_letter_code
_entity_poly.pdbx_strand_id
1 'polypeptide(L)'
;PPGTLLWDGRLLVACAVLGLPANAFTLWLTGWRLRGRGLAAFILSLAASDFLFLANSLLQIWSVAHAHQWVLGTHLCHLHQFLYGLGYYSGLFLLATISLDRCLLVATPLWYRCRRPARLP
;
A
#
# COMPACT_ATOMS: atom_id res chain seq x y z
N PRO A 1 1.41 15.26 22.13
CA PRO A 1 2.64 15.72 22.83
C PRO A 1 3.75 15.93 21.79
N PRO A 2 4.60 16.95 21.92
CA PRO A 2 5.57 17.34 20.88
C PRO A 2 6.61 16.24 20.54
N GLY A 3 6.79 15.25 21.41
CA GLY A 3 7.71 14.14 21.19
C GLY A 3 7.25 13.07 20.19
N THR A 4 5.94 12.80 20.08
CA THR A 4 5.43 11.70 19.22
C THR A 4 5.55 12.03 17.73
N LEU A 5 5.23 13.29 17.38
CA LEU A 5 5.27 13.80 16.00
C LEU A 5 6.66 13.67 15.35
N LEU A 6 7.71 13.79 16.16
CA LEU A 6 9.10 13.77 15.71
C LEU A 6 9.58 12.35 15.39
N TRP A 7 9.11 11.35 16.14
CA TRP A 7 9.38 9.94 15.85
C TRP A 7 8.60 9.47 14.62
N ASP A 8 7.33 9.86 14.49
CA ASP A 8 6.50 9.54 13.33
C ASP A 8 7.13 10.05 12.03
N GLY A 9 7.59 11.31 12.03
CA GLY A 9 8.29 11.90 10.88
C GLY A 9 9.62 11.20 10.55
N ARG A 10 10.44 10.88 11.56
CA ARG A 10 11.72 10.18 11.36
C ARG A 10 11.55 8.78 10.77
N LEU A 11 10.55 8.04 11.26
CA LEU A 11 10.21 6.71 10.74
C LEU A 11 9.74 6.80 9.29
N LEU A 12 8.86 7.76 8.98
CA LEU A 12 8.39 7.99 7.60
C LEU A 12 9.54 8.33 6.65
N VAL A 13 10.48 9.19 7.07
CA VAL A 13 11.68 9.51 6.28
C VAL A 13 12.56 8.28 6.08
N ALA A 14 12.83 7.49 7.13
CA ALA A 14 13.63 6.27 7.02
C ALA A 14 12.98 5.25 6.07
N CYS A 15 11.67 5.04 6.18
CA CYS A 15 10.90 4.18 5.29
C CYS A 15 10.94 4.68 3.84
N ALA A 16 10.86 6.00 3.60
CA ALA A 16 10.97 6.55 2.26
C ALA A 16 12.37 6.38 1.66
N VAL A 17 13.43 6.65 2.43
CA VAL A 17 14.82 6.52 1.96
C VAL A 17 15.18 5.07 1.63
N LEU A 18 14.67 4.10 2.39
CA LEU A 18 14.91 2.68 2.13
C LEU A 18 13.95 2.12 1.08
N GLY A 19 12.68 2.50 1.15
CA GLY A 19 11.61 1.93 0.34
C GLY A 19 11.55 2.49 -1.08
N LEU A 20 11.87 3.77 -1.31
CA LEU A 20 11.94 4.33 -2.68
C LEU A 20 12.95 3.61 -3.57
N PRO A 21 14.23 3.44 -3.17
CA PRO A 21 15.19 2.72 -4.00
C PRO A 21 14.83 1.23 -4.13
N ALA A 22 14.32 0.59 -3.07
CA ALA A 22 13.89 -0.80 -3.13
C ALA A 22 12.74 -1.00 -4.14
N ASN A 23 11.70 -0.18 -4.08
CA ASN A 23 10.53 -0.27 -4.97
C ASN A 23 10.84 0.21 -6.40
N ALA A 24 11.72 1.19 -6.56
CA ALA A 24 12.22 1.59 -7.89
C ALA A 24 13.03 0.45 -8.53
N PHE A 25 13.87 -0.23 -7.74
CA PHE A 25 14.65 -1.37 -8.22
C PHE A 25 13.76 -2.55 -8.62
N THR A 26 12.71 -2.86 -7.84
CA THR A 26 11.76 -3.93 -8.19
C THR A 26 10.95 -3.57 -9.43
N LEU A 27 10.51 -2.32 -9.60
CA LEU A 27 9.88 -1.83 -10.83
C LEU A 27 10.79 -2.00 -12.04
N TRP A 28 12.04 -1.58 -11.92
CA TRP A 28 13.04 -1.70 -12.98
C TRP A 28 13.30 -3.16 -13.35
N LEU A 29 13.53 -4.01 -12.35
CA LEU A 29 13.83 -5.43 -12.54
C LEU A 29 12.63 -6.18 -13.16
N THR A 30 11.42 -5.93 -12.67
CA THR A 30 10.21 -6.62 -13.15
C THR A 30 9.78 -6.13 -14.52
N GLY A 31 9.84 -4.83 -14.77
CA GLY A 31 9.51 -4.21 -16.06
C GLY A 31 10.44 -4.65 -17.18
N TRP A 32 11.72 -4.86 -16.87
CA TRP A 32 12.72 -5.26 -17.86
C TRP A 32 12.87 -6.78 -17.99
N ARG A 33 12.91 -7.54 -16.87
CA ARG A 33 13.28 -8.98 -16.90
C ARG A 33 12.12 -9.96 -16.79
N LEU A 34 10.95 -9.56 -16.26
CA LEU A 34 9.84 -10.47 -15.96
C LEU A 34 8.59 -10.22 -16.81
N ARG A 35 8.72 -9.41 -17.87
CA ARG A 35 7.65 -9.04 -18.80
C ARG A 35 7.00 -10.29 -19.40
N GLY A 36 5.72 -10.53 -19.09
CA GLY A 36 4.92 -11.63 -19.65
C GLY A 36 4.48 -12.73 -18.68
N ARG A 37 4.89 -12.72 -17.41
CA ARG A 37 4.35 -13.64 -16.38
C ARG A 37 3.19 -12.96 -15.65
N GLY A 38 2.08 -13.67 -15.40
CA GLY A 38 0.93 -13.10 -14.67
C GLY A 38 1.30 -12.53 -13.29
N LEU A 39 2.27 -13.15 -12.63
CA LEU A 39 2.83 -12.69 -11.36
C LEU A 39 3.67 -11.40 -11.49
N ALA A 40 4.25 -11.11 -12.66
CA ALA A 40 5.03 -9.90 -12.88
C ALA A 40 4.14 -8.65 -12.92
N ALA A 41 2.94 -8.74 -13.50
CA ALA A 41 1.99 -7.63 -13.50
C ALA A 41 1.56 -7.27 -12.07
N PHE A 42 1.30 -8.28 -11.24
CA PHE A 42 0.98 -8.08 -9.82
C PHE A 42 2.15 -7.42 -9.05
N ILE A 43 3.38 -7.93 -9.19
CA ILE A 43 4.54 -7.33 -8.51
C ILE A 43 4.78 -5.90 -9.01
N LEU A 44 4.63 -5.65 -10.31
CA LEU A 44 4.83 -4.32 -10.90
C LEU A 44 3.78 -3.34 -10.39
N SER A 45 2.50 -3.74 -10.28
CA SER A 45 1.46 -2.91 -9.67
C SER A 45 1.70 -2.63 -8.18
N LEU A 46 2.20 -3.62 -7.44
CA LEU A 46 2.51 -3.47 -6.01
C LEU A 46 3.67 -2.50 -5.81
N ALA A 47 4.79 -2.72 -6.52
CA ALA A 47 5.95 -1.85 -6.47
C ALA A 47 5.66 -0.41 -6.95
N ALA A 48 4.78 -0.25 -7.95
CA ALA A 48 4.31 1.06 -8.38
C ALA A 48 3.51 1.77 -7.28
N SER A 49 2.56 1.06 -6.67
CA SER A 49 1.76 1.59 -5.57
C SER A 49 2.64 2.00 -4.39
N ASP A 50 3.58 1.17 -3.97
CA ASP A 50 4.46 1.44 -2.84
C ASP A 50 5.42 2.61 -3.13
N PHE A 51 5.96 2.70 -4.34
CA PHE A 51 6.78 3.83 -4.77
C PHE A 51 6.00 5.14 -4.72
N LEU A 52 4.78 5.15 -5.28
CA LEU A 52 3.91 6.34 -5.28
C LEU A 52 3.49 6.73 -3.87
N PHE A 53 3.19 5.77 -3.00
CA PHE A 53 2.85 6.02 -1.61
C PHE A 53 4.00 6.67 -0.83
N LEU A 54 5.22 6.16 -0.98
CA LEU A 54 6.41 6.73 -0.35
C LEU A 54 6.79 8.10 -0.92
N ALA A 55 6.58 8.33 -2.22
CA ALA A 55 6.74 9.65 -2.81
C ALA A 55 5.70 10.65 -2.24
N ASN A 56 4.46 10.20 -2.07
CA ASN A 56 3.38 11.00 -1.49
C ASN A 56 3.64 11.36 -0.02
N SER A 57 4.20 10.44 0.76
CA SER A 57 4.52 10.70 2.16
C SER A 57 5.63 11.75 2.32
N LEU A 58 6.61 11.79 1.41
CA LEU A 58 7.62 12.86 1.37
C LEU A 58 7.00 14.24 1.08
N LEU A 59 6.05 14.31 0.15
CA LEU A 59 5.30 15.54 -0.12
C LEU A 59 4.51 16.00 1.11
N GLN A 60 3.96 15.05 1.87
CA GLN A 60 3.25 15.36 3.10
C GLN A 60 4.18 15.86 4.21
N ILE A 61 5.37 15.29 4.35
CA ILE A 61 6.39 15.80 5.28
C ILE A 61 6.79 17.23 4.89
N TRP A 62 6.97 17.48 3.58
CA TRP A 62 7.30 18.80 3.07
C TRP A 62 6.21 19.84 3.37
N SER A 63 4.94 19.48 3.18
CA SER A 63 3.81 20.39 3.44
C SER A 63 3.67 20.70 4.93
N VAL A 64 3.87 19.71 5.81
CA VAL A 64 3.90 19.93 7.27
C VAL A 64 5.04 20.86 7.67
N ALA A 65 6.23 20.71 7.07
CA ALA A 65 7.37 21.59 7.32
C ALA A 65 7.10 23.06 6.91
N HIS A 66 6.21 23.28 5.93
CA HIS A 66 5.79 24.60 5.45
C HIS A 66 4.46 25.06 6.08
N ALA A 67 4.16 24.66 7.32
CA ALA A 67 2.93 25.04 8.03
C ALA A 67 1.64 24.71 7.25
N HIS A 68 1.62 23.55 6.58
CA HIS A 68 0.54 23.08 5.71
C HIS A 68 0.25 23.95 4.49
N GLN A 69 1.17 24.85 4.12
CA GLN A 69 1.07 25.62 2.88
C GLN A 69 1.59 24.81 1.70
N TRP A 70 0.76 24.64 0.68
CA TRP A 70 1.14 23.90 -0.53
C TRP A 70 1.86 24.80 -1.53
N VAL A 71 3.17 24.65 -1.64
CA VAL A 71 4.02 25.50 -2.52
C VAL A 71 4.50 24.81 -3.80
N LEU A 72 4.21 23.52 -3.98
CA LEU A 72 4.69 22.71 -5.12
C LEU A 72 3.81 22.80 -6.39
N GLY A 73 2.87 23.75 -6.44
CA GLY A 73 1.98 23.97 -7.58
C GLY A 73 0.78 23.02 -7.65
N THR A 74 -0.16 23.30 -8.56
CA THR A 74 -1.48 22.66 -8.62
C THR A 74 -1.44 21.18 -9.03
N HIS A 75 -0.57 20.81 -9.98
CA HIS A 75 -0.48 19.43 -10.46
C HIS A 75 -0.12 18.44 -9.35
N LEU A 76 0.89 18.77 -8.54
CA LEU A 76 1.31 17.91 -7.44
C LEU A 76 0.28 17.91 -6.30
N CYS A 77 -0.50 18.98 -6.13
CA CYS A 77 -1.61 19.02 -5.17
C CYS A 77 -2.70 18.01 -5.54
N HIS A 78 -3.11 18.01 -6.82
CA HIS A 78 -4.08 17.04 -7.34
C HIS A 78 -3.55 15.61 -7.23
N LEU A 79 -2.29 15.38 -7.56
CA LEU A 79 -1.66 14.07 -7.43
C LEU A 79 -1.65 13.59 -5.97
N HIS A 80 -1.29 14.48 -5.03
CA HIS A 80 -1.29 14.18 -3.61
C HIS A 80 -2.68 13.75 -3.11
N GLN A 81 -3.70 14.50 -3.50
CA GLN A 81 -5.08 14.22 -3.11
C GLN A 81 -5.63 12.95 -3.77
N PHE A 82 -5.26 12.69 -5.02
CA PHE A 82 -5.60 11.43 -5.71
C PHE A 82 -4.97 10.22 -5.01
N LEU A 83 -3.68 10.28 -4.68
CA LEU A 83 -2.97 9.19 -4.00
C LEU A 83 -3.50 8.96 -2.58
N TYR A 84 -3.85 10.04 -1.87
CA TYR A 84 -4.50 9.95 -0.57
C TYR A 84 -5.85 9.22 -0.67
N GLY A 85 -6.69 9.60 -1.63
CA GLY A 85 -7.96 8.93 -1.89
C GLY A 85 -7.78 7.46 -2.26
N LEU A 86 -6.85 7.14 -3.15
CA LEU A 86 -6.54 5.78 -3.56
C LEU A 86 -6.11 4.91 -2.36
N GLY A 87 -5.21 5.43 -1.51
CA GLY A 87 -4.79 4.76 -0.28
C GLY A 87 -5.96 4.51 0.66
N TYR A 88 -6.80 5.52 0.90
CA TYR A 88 -7.98 5.40 1.75
C TYR A 88 -8.97 4.34 1.26
N TYR A 89 -9.36 4.38 -0.02
CA TYR A 89 -10.28 3.40 -0.59
C TYR A 89 -9.68 1.99 -0.64
N SER A 90 -8.39 1.85 -0.99
CA SER A 90 -7.72 0.54 -0.98
C SER A 90 -7.76 -0.10 0.42
N GLY A 91 -7.54 0.70 1.47
CA GLY A 91 -7.66 0.26 2.86
C GLY A 91 -9.08 -0.20 3.22
N LEU A 92 -10.10 0.57 2.81
CA LEU A 92 -11.51 0.20 3.02
C LEU A 92 -11.86 -1.12 2.33
N PHE A 93 -11.43 -1.31 1.08
CA PHE A 93 -11.66 -2.56 0.36
C PHE A 93 -10.96 -3.74 1.01
N LEU A 94 -9.69 -3.58 1.44
CA LEU A 94 -8.98 -4.62 2.18
C LEU A 94 -9.71 -4.98 3.47
N LEU A 95 -10.14 -3.99 4.24
CA LEU A 95 -10.87 -4.22 5.48
C LEU A 95 -12.20 -4.93 5.23
N ALA A 96 -12.91 -4.56 4.16
CA ALA A 96 -14.15 -5.22 3.73
C ALA A 96 -13.88 -6.68 3.33
N THR A 97 -12.84 -6.96 2.54
CA THR A 97 -12.50 -8.33 2.14
C THR A 97 -12.11 -9.21 3.33
N ILE A 98 -11.32 -8.70 4.28
CA ILE A 98 -10.96 -9.41 5.52
C ILE A 98 -12.21 -9.66 6.36
N SER A 99 -13.10 -8.67 6.48
CA SER A 99 -14.35 -8.80 7.23
C SER A 99 -15.28 -9.84 6.59
N LEU A 100 -15.37 -9.86 5.26
CA LEU A 100 -16.13 -10.85 4.51
C LEU A 100 -15.55 -12.26 4.69
N ASP A 101 -14.22 -12.41 4.61
CA ASP A 101 -13.56 -13.70 4.83
C ASP A 101 -13.86 -14.25 6.23
N ARG A 102 -13.74 -13.40 7.26
CA ARG A 102 -14.11 -13.75 8.65
C ARG A 102 -15.60 -14.08 8.79
N CYS A 103 -16.47 -13.31 8.15
CA CYS A 103 -17.91 -13.56 8.15
C CYS A 103 -18.24 -14.89 7.49
N LEU A 104 -17.63 -15.21 6.34
CA LEU A 104 -17.79 -16.48 5.64
C LEU A 104 -17.27 -17.65 6.47
N LEU A 105 -16.11 -17.52 7.13
CA LEU A 105 -15.57 -18.56 8.02
C LEU A 105 -16.51 -18.88 9.19
N VAL A 106 -17.17 -17.86 9.76
CA VAL A 106 -18.11 -18.04 10.88
C VAL A 106 -19.48 -18.52 10.38
N ALA A 107 -19.99 -17.97 9.28
CA ALA A 107 -21.30 -18.30 8.72
C ALA A 107 -21.32 -19.67 8.02
N THR A 108 -20.17 -20.16 7.55
CA THR A 108 -20.06 -21.46 6.85
C THR A 108 -19.16 -22.46 7.56
N PRO A 109 -19.53 -22.98 8.75
CA PRO A 109 -18.84 -24.14 9.34
C PRO A 109 -18.96 -25.39 8.45
N LEU A 110 -19.90 -25.40 7.49
CA LEU A 110 -20.20 -26.49 6.57
C LEU A 110 -19.14 -26.71 5.47
N TRP A 111 -18.43 -25.67 5.01
CA TRP A 111 -17.37 -25.84 4.00
C TRP A 111 -16.17 -26.63 4.56
N TYR A 112 -15.90 -26.52 5.86
CA TYR A 112 -14.89 -27.33 6.55
C TYR A 112 -15.33 -28.79 6.74
N ARG A 113 -16.63 -29.06 6.94
CA ARG A 113 -17.18 -30.43 7.03
C ARG A 113 -17.22 -31.14 5.67
N CYS A 114 -17.54 -30.44 4.58
CA CYS A 114 -17.67 -31.05 3.25
C CYS A 114 -16.32 -31.21 2.50
N ARG A 115 -15.25 -30.54 2.94
CA ARG A 115 -13.89 -30.69 2.39
C ARG A 115 -12.94 -31.51 3.24
N ARG A 116 -13.37 -32.10 4.36
CA ARG A 116 -12.63 -33.27 4.85
C ARG A 116 -12.82 -34.38 3.82
N PRO A 117 -11.79 -34.84 3.11
CA PRO A 117 -11.87 -36.20 2.59
C PRO A 117 -12.16 -37.06 3.81
N ALA A 118 -13.29 -37.78 3.79
CA ALA A 118 -13.43 -38.94 4.63
C ALA A 118 -12.15 -39.75 4.38
N ARG A 119 -11.27 -39.81 5.38
CA ARG A 119 -10.29 -40.88 5.42
C ARG A 119 -11.14 -42.13 5.48
N LEU A 120 -11.34 -42.71 4.29
CA LEU A 120 -11.79 -44.06 4.03
C LEU A 120 -10.96 -45.03 4.89
N PRO A 121 -11.57 -46.18 5.26
CA PRO A 121 -11.50 -46.85 6.56
C PRO A 121 -10.12 -47.22 7.08
#